data_AF-A0A8T0PQL6-F1
#
_entry.id   AF-A0A8T0PQL6-F1
#
_cell.length_a   1.000
_cell.length_b   1.000
_cell.length_c   1.000
_cell.angle_alpha   90.00
_cell.angle_beta   90.00
_cell.angle_gamma   90.00
#
_symmetry.space_group_name_H-M   'P 1'
#
loop_
_entity.id
_entity.type
_entity.pdbx_description
1 polymer ?
#
loop_
_entity_poly.entity_id
_entity_poly.type
_entity_poly.pdbx_seq_one_letter_code
_entity_poly.pdbx_strand_id
1 'polypeptide(L)'
;MEEARMFLPNDNSSRRDELVNCMSRESSSHCGVKKRYNRDKHQDEVSRASKAVKMMEQEEIGVHKMFNEMMFHSYEVCITSMDNLRISMATESKKNNRKSISNKTRDVVDLRTLLVLCAQAVAANNHMCAHELLKQIKKHASASGDATQRLAQCFAKGLEARLLGTGSHLWQLLITERPSVMEFLQAYKLYLAAGSFIKVAVTYLIMIVMHAMIGKSKLHIVDYGPRFGFHLAGLLRVLASREGGPPEVKVTAIGCSNLRSCPTERTEDIGMLLSKCAREFGLPFKFHAIMMKSEKVCIEDLKTNDDEVLVVNDLFNFSTLMDESVFFDHPSPRDIVLNNIRNMRPNVFIQSIVNYSCGSSFLSRFRGALFYYTALFDMLDATIPRENQLRVLLEQGFLGHGALNAIACEGVDLMDHPEKYKQWQVRNQRAGLRQLPLKPHIVKELKEKVKQNYHNEFLISEDGQWLLQGWTGHVLFAHSTWVAEDVPSK
;
A
#
# COMPACT_ATOMS: atom_id res chain seq x y z
N MET A 1 2.42 -31.68 49.26
CA MET A 1 3.04 -30.64 48.42
C MET A 1 1.94 -29.99 47.57
N GLU A 2 0.91 -29.37 48.15
CA GLU A 2 0.94 -28.22 49.10
C GLU A 2 1.63 -27.02 48.42
N GLU A 3 0.88 -26.03 47.93
CA GLU A 3 0.19 -24.91 48.65
C GLU A 3 1.05 -23.64 48.57
N ALA A 4 0.54 -22.40 48.49
CA ALA A 4 -0.83 -21.85 48.52
C ALA A 4 -0.91 -20.72 47.45
N ARG A 5 -1.99 -20.54 46.66
CA ARG A 5 -3.24 -19.78 46.93
C ARG A 5 -3.10 -18.30 47.32
N MET A 6 -4.23 -17.59 47.13
CA MET A 6 -4.65 -16.26 47.63
C MET A 6 -4.46 -15.14 46.58
N PHE A 7 -5.50 -14.50 46.01
CA PHE A 7 -6.95 -14.65 46.16
C PHE A 7 -7.71 -14.49 44.81
N LEU A 8 -8.89 -15.10 44.73
CA LEU A 8 -10.09 -14.57 44.04
C LEU A 8 -11.15 -14.25 45.13
N PRO A 9 -12.27 -13.58 44.79
CA PRO A 9 -13.48 -14.40 44.68
C PRO A 9 -14.35 -14.13 43.43
N ASN A 10 -14.65 -15.23 42.75
CA ASN A 10 -15.90 -15.55 42.05
C ASN A 10 -17.13 -15.43 43.01
N ASP A 11 -18.41 -15.40 42.61
CA ASP A 11 -19.05 -15.60 41.30
C ASP A 11 -20.51 -15.08 41.24
N ASN A 12 -21.06 -15.01 40.03
CA ASN A 12 -22.45 -15.28 39.62
C ASN A 12 -23.70 -14.65 40.32
N SER A 13 -24.25 -13.66 39.61
CA SER A 13 -25.59 -13.73 38.95
C SER A 13 -26.92 -13.44 39.70
N SER A 14 -27.84 -12.81 38.92
CA SER A 14 -29.31 -12.95 38.92
C SER A 14 -30.19 -11.90 39.65
N ARG A 15 -31.09 -11.29 38.85
CA ARG A 15 -32.33 -10.52 39.16
C ARG A 15 -32.15 -9.18 39.91
N ARG A 16 -32.56 -8.04 39.34
CA ARG A 16 -33.90 -7.52 38.96
C ARG A 16 -34.69 -6.93 40.13
N ASP A 17 -34.94 -5.63 39.96
CA ASP A 17 -36.06 -4.82 40.44
C ASP A 17 -36.15 -4.43 41.93
N GLU A 18 -36.87 -3.31 42.12
CA GLU A 18 -37.25 -2.60 43.37
C GLU A 18 -36.14 -1.79 44.09
N LEU A 19 -36.07 -0.46 43.96
CA LEU A 19 -36.96 0.66 44.37
C LEU A 19 -37.05 0.96 45.87
N VAL A 20 -36.90 2.26 46.17
CA VAL A 20 -37.40 3.03 47.34
C VAL A 20 -36.57 3.07 48.64
N ASN A 21 -36.15 4.31 48.94
CA ASN A 21 -35.91 4.95 50.25
C ASN A 21 -35.33 4.16 51.44
N CYS A 22 -34.23 4.71 51.97
CA CYS A 22 -34.32 5.32 53.31
C CYS A 22 -33.32 6.48 53.48
N MET A 23 -33.82 7.71 53.64
CA MET A 23 -33.02 8.80 54.20
C MET A 23 -32.98 8.69 55.72
N SER A 24 -31.88 9.12 56.36
CA SER A 24 -31.92 10.22 57.36
C SER A 24 -30.57 10.45 58.05
N ARG A 25 -30.34 11.71 58.45
CA ARG A 25 -29.25 12.24 59.31
C ARG A 25 -27.87 12.40 58.62
N GLU A 26 -27.14 13.50 58.79
CA GLU A 26 -27.33 14.65 59.70
C GLU A 26 -26.73 15.99 59.19
N SER A 27 -27.21 17.10 59.77
CA SER A 27 -26.68 18.49 59.88
C SER A 27 -25.57 19.00 58.92
N SER A 28 -25.69 20.05 58.10
CA SER A 28 -26.22 21.43 58.22
C SER A 28 -25.15 22.54 58.42
N SER A 29 -24.92 23.37 57.40
CA SER A 29 -24.50 24.79 57.55
C SER A 29 -24.71 25.58 56.25
N HIS A 30 -25.16 26.84 56.34
CA HIS A 30 -25.54 27.68 55.19
C HIS A 30 -24.36 28.26 54.39
N CYS A 31 -24.52 28.37 53.07
CA CYS A 31 -24.41 29.68 52.38
C CYS A 31 -25.07 29.63 50.99
N GLY A 32 -25.96 30.59 50.69
CA GLY A 32 -26.67 30.65 49.41
C GLY A 32 -25.96 31.52 48.38
N VAL A 33 -25.20 30.92 47.45
CA VAL A 33 -24.69 31.60 46.25
C VAL A 33 -25.19 30.87 45.00
N LYS A 34 -25.81 31.62 44.08
CA LYS A 34 -26.52 31.09 42.90
C LYS A 34 -25.60 30.35 41.94
N LYS A 35 -25.70 29.01 41.89
CA LYS A 35 -25.16 28.17 40.79
C LYS A 35 -25.85 28.51 39.46
N ARG A 36 -25.40 29.58 38.77
CA ARG A 36 -25.77 29.87 37.37
C ARG A 36 -24.62 29.71 36.37
N TYR A 37 -23.36 29.63 36.81
CA TYR A 37 -22.19 29.59 35.92
C TYR A 37 -21.79 28.20 35.37
N ASN A 38 -22.46 27.10 35.78
CA ASN A 38 -22.14 25.74 35.30
C ASN A 38 -23.12 25.17 34.26
N ARG A 39 -24.32 25.75 34.08
CA ARG A 39 -25.28 25.21 33.12
C ARG A 39 -24.86 25.51 31.67
N ASP A 40 -24.47 26.75 31.42
CA ASP A 40 -24.08 27.20 30.08
C ASP A 40 -22.79 26.51 29.61
N LYS A 41 -21.80 26.31 30.50
CA LYS A 41 -20.58 25.53 30.19
C LYS A 41 -20.89 24.08 29.80
N HIS A 42 -21.74 23.37 30.55
CA HIS A 42 -22.12 22.00 30.18
C HIS A 42 -22.95 21.96 28.90
N GLN A 43 -23.82 22.94 28.66
CA GLN A 43 -24.64 23.00 27.46
C GLN A 43 -23.78 23.32 26.22
N ASP A 44 -22.75 24.15 26.38
CA ASP A 44 -21.69 24.39 25.40
C ASP A 44 -20.82 23.14 25.13
N GLU A 45 -20.41 22.41 26.18
CA GLU A 45 -19.64 21.16 26.06
C GLU A 45 -20.43 20.07 25.35
N VAL A 46 -21.71 19.87 25.72
CA VAL A 46 -22.62 18.94 25.04
C VAL A 46 -22.88 19.36 23.59
N SER A 47 -22.97 20.67 23.32
CA SER A 47 -23.11 21.18 21.95
C SER A 47 -21.84 20.99 21.12
N ARG A 48 -20.65 21.16 21.71
CA ARG A 48 -19.35 20.86 21.07
C ARG A 48 -19.20 19.37 20.82
N ALA A 49 -19.55 18.52 21.78
CA ALA A 49 -19.54 17.06 21.63
C ALA A 49 -20.52 16.59 20.55
N SER A 50 -21.77 17.09 20.55
CA SER A 50 -22.76 16.78 19.51
C SER A 50 -22.33 17.25 18.13
N LYS A 51 -21.67 18.42 18.03
CA LYS A 51 -21.09 18.89 16.77
C LYS A 51 -19.92 18.02 16.31
N ALA A 52 -19.05 17.58 17.22
CA ALA A 52 -17.94 16.67 16.91
C ALA A 52 -18.46 15.31 16.41
N VAL A 53 -19.45 14.71 17.09
CA VAL A 53 -20.11 13.46 16.66
C VAL A 53 -20.69 13.61 15.25
N LYS A 54 -21.44 14.68 14.97
CA LYS A 54 -21.98 14.93 13.62
C LYS A 54 -20.90 15.12 12.55
N MET A 55 -19.76 15.70 12.89
CA MET A 55 -18.63 15.81 11.95
C MET A 55 -17.99 14.44 11.67
N MET A 56 -17.84 13.59 12.70
CA MET A 56 -17.35 12.22 12.54
C MET A 56 -18.31 11.37 11.68
N GLU A 57 -19.62 11.44 11.93
CA GLU A 57 -20.65 10.77 11.12
C GLU A 57 -20.60 11.22 9.64
N GLN A 58 -20.42 12.52 9.38
CA GLN A 58 -20.30 13.06 8.02
C GLN A 58 -19.00 12.61 7.33
N GLU A 59 -17.89 12.53 8.06
CA GLU A 59 -16.63 12.01 7.54
C GLU A 59 -16.74 10.52 7.19
N GLU A 60 -17.35 9.71 8.05
CA GLU A 60 -17.57 8.28 7.82
C GLU A 60 -18.48 8.01 6.61
N ILE A 61 -19.57 8.79 6.45
CA ILE A 61 -20.43 8.75 5.26
C ILE A 61 -19.62 9.12 4.00
N GLY A 62 -18.74 10.13 4.09
CA GLY A 62 -17.85 10.54 3.01
C GLY A 62 -16.88 9.42 2.61
N VAL A 63 -16.20 8.82 3.59
CA VAL A 63 -15.29 7.67 3.41
C VAL A 63 -16.02 6.53 2.73
N HIS A 64 -17.17 6.10 3.28
CA HIS A 64 -17.94 5.00 2.73
C HIS A 64 -18.39 5.29 1.29
N LYS A 65 -18.84 6.52 0.99
CA LYS A 65 -19.20 6.92 -0.38
C LYS A 65 -18.01 6.79 -1.34
N MET A 66 -16.86 7.38 -1.02
CA MET A 66 -15.67 7.34 -1.87
C MET A 66 -15.11 5.92 -2.02
N PHE A 67 -15.18 5.11 -0.96
CA PHE A 67 -14.75 3.72 -0.99
C PHE A 67 -15.60 2.90 -1.97
N ASN A 68 -16.94 3.02 -1.88
CA ASN A 68 -17.84 2.38 -2.85
C ASN A 68 -17.61 2.95 -4.27
N GLU A 69 -17.39 4.26 -4.44
CA GLU A 69 -17.04 4.85 -5.74
C GLU A 69 -15.82 4.15 -6.36
N MET A 70 -14.78 3.87 -5.58
CA MET A 70 -13.60 3.14 -6.07
C MET A 70 -13.84 1.63 -6.26
N MET A 71 -14.56 0.93 -5.37
CA MET A 71 -14.89 -0.48 -5.58
C MET A 71 -15.73 -0.71 -6.85
N PHE A 72 -16.78 0.09 -7.02
CA PHE A 72 -17.78 -0.10 -8.08
C PHE A 72 -17.49 0.69 -9.36
N HIS A 73 -16.60 1.69 -9.34
CA HIS A 73 -16.35 2.57 -10.50
C HIS A 73 -14.86 2.98 -10.67
N SER A 74 -13.89 2.23 -10.14
CA SER A 74 -12.44 2.58 -10.24
C SER A 74 -11.90 2.81 -11.64
N TYR A 75 -12.55 2.34 -12.71
CA TYR A 75 -12.11 2.60 -14.08
C TYR A 75 -12.54 4.00 -14.54
N GLU A 76 -13.83 4.26 -14.42
CA GLU A 76 -14.53 5.50 -14.76
C GLU A 76 -14.01 6.69 -13.93
N VAL A 77 -13.85 6.47 -12.62
CA VAL A 77 -13.30 7.42 -11.65
C VAL A 77 -11.87 7.80 -11.97
N CYS A 78 -11.07 6.82 -12.42
CA CYS A 78 -9.68 7.05 -12.76
C CYS A 78 -9.54 7.82 -14.07
N ILE A 79 -10.25 7.44 -15.14
CA ILE A 79 -10.25 8.17 -16.42
C ILE A 79 -10.63 9.64 -16.21
N THR A 80 -11.74 9.89 -15.50
CA THR A 80 -12.18 11.25 -15.19
C THR A 80 -11.11 12.05 -14.44
N SER A 81 -10.38 11.39 -13.53
CA SER A 81 -9.29 12.02 -12.76
C SER A 81 -8.05 12.26 -13.62
N MET A 82 -7.71 11.34 -14.53
CA MET A 82 -6.59 11.46 -15.48
C MET A 82 -6.80 12.65 -16.43
N ASP A 83 -8.01 12.80 -16.99
CA ASP A 83 -8.32 13.89 -17.90
C ASP A 83 -8.35 15.25 -17.18
N ASN A 84 -8.84 15.29 -15.94
CA ASN A 84 -8.72 16.48 -15.09
C ASN A 84 -7.26 16.87 -14.81
N LEU A 85 -6.36 15.90 -14.56
CA LEU A 85 -4.93 16.19 -14.42
C LEU A 85 -4.32 16.69 -15.74
N ARG A 86 -4.59 16.03 -16.87
CA ARG A 86 -4.13 16.42 -18.21
C ARG A 86 -4.53 17.84 -18.57
N ILE A 87 -5.79 18.21 -18.37
CA ILE A 87 -6.30 19.58 -18.56
C ILE A 87 -5.55 20.55 -17.65
N SER A 88 -5.41 20.21 -16.36
CA SER A 88 -4.73 21.07 -15.38
C SER A 88 -3.26 21.32 -15.77
N MET A 89 -2.51 20.27 -16.12
CA MET A 89 -1.12 20.35 -16.61
C MET A 89 -1.01 21.19 -17.89
N ALA A 90 -1.96 21.06 -18.82
CA ALA A 90 -2.03 21.88 -20.03
C ALA A 90 -2.33 23.37 -19.73
N THR A 91 -2.94 23.71 -18.58
CA THR A 91 -3.06 25.09 -18.12
C THR A 91 -1.82 25.61 -17.40
N GLU A 92 -1.13 24.76 -16.61
CA GLU A 92 0.08 25.16 -15.88
C GLU A 92 1.24 25.45 -16.85
N SER A 93 1.48 24.58 -17.83
CA SER A 93 2.47 24.80 -18.90
C SER A 93 2.25 26.13 -19.66
N LYS A 94 0.99 26.47 -19.98
CA LYS A 94 0.62 27.76 -20.58
C LYS A 94 0.90 28.95 -19.65
N LYS A 95 0.69 28.82 -18.34
CA LYS A 95 1.03 29.86 -17.34
C LYS A 95 2.55 30.03 -17.23
N ASN A 96 3.30 28.94 -17.21
CA ASN A 96 4.76 28.96 -17.06
C ASN A 96 5.45 29.55 -18.30
N ASN A 97 4.99 29.21 -19.52
CA ASN A 97 5.50 29.83 -20.75
C ASN A 97 5.27 31.36 -20.78
N ARG A 98 4.14 31.84 -20.25
CA ARG A 98 3.85 33.29 -20.10
C ARG A 98 4.71 34.00 -19.03
N LYS A 99 5.34 33.26 -18.11
CA LYS A 99 6.19 33.82 -17.03
C LYS A 99 7.70 33.82 -17.36
N SER A 100 8.11 33.21 -18.47
CA SER A 100 9.54 32.94 -18.77
C SER A 100 10.41 34.16 -19.13
N ILE A 101 9.87 35.38 -19.16
CA ILE A 101 10.62 36.63 -19.47
C ILE A 101 11.41 37.17 -18.26
N SER A 102 11.39 36.49 -17.11
CA SER A 102 12.25 36.80 -15.98
C SER A 102 12.65 35.55 -15.21
N ASN A 103 13.91 35.12 -15.36
CA ASN A 103 14.60 34.42 -14.28
C ASN A 103 16.09 34.80 -14.24
N LYS A 104 16.49 35.38 -13.11
CA LYS A 104 17.91 35.45 -12.71
C LYS A 104 18.44 34.03 -12.53
N THR A 105 19.72 33.84 -12.87
CA THR A 105 20.50 32.67 -12.48
C THR A 105 20.39 32.45 -10.96
N ARG A 106 19.67 31.41 -10.56
CA ARG A 106 19.72 30.86 -9.19
C ARG A 106 20.91 29.91 -9.12
N ASP A 107 21.59 29.86 -7.98
CA ASP A 107 22.59 28.82 -7.71
C ASP A 107 21.93 27.44 -7.84
N VAL A 108 22.34 26.68 -8.85
CA VAL A 108 21.86 25.31 -9.08
C VAL A 108 22.62 24.39 -8.14
N VAL A 109 22.09 24.24 -6.93
CA VAL A 109 22.65 23.32 -5.94
C VAL A 109 22.27 21.89 -6.31
N ASP A 110 23.27 21.03 -6.54
CA ASP A 110 23.06 19.61 -6.79
C ASP A 110 22.66 18.88 -5.50
N LEU A 111 21.37 18.96 -5.18
CA LEU A 111 20.73 18.25 -4.08
C LEU A 111 20.92 16.72 -4.16
N ARG A 112 21.04 16.14 -5.36
CA ARG A 112 21.24 14.69 -5.51
C ARG A 112 22.63 14.29 -5.04
N THR A 113 23.66 15.04 -5.44
CA THR A 113 25.02 14.84 -4.95
C THR A 113 25.12 15.12 -3.44
N LEU A 114 24.51 16.19 -2.93
CA LEU A 114 24.46 16.45 -1.48
C LEU A 114 23.82 15.29 -0.69
N LEU A 115 22.70 14.73 -1.18
CA LEU A 115 22.04 13.57 -0.57
C LEU A 115 22.97 12.34 -0.50
N VAL A 116 23.70 12.05 -1.58
CA VAL A 116 24.65 10.93 -1.63
C VAL A 116 25.84 11.16 -0.69
N LEU A 117 26.42 12.37 -0.68
CA LEU A 117 27.51 12.75 0.23
C LEU A 117 27.05 12.67 1.71
N CYS A 118 25.84 13.11 2.01
CA CYS A 118 25.28 13.05 3.36
C CYS A 118 25.10 11.60 3.81
N ALA A 119 24.58 10.72 2.94
CA ALA A 119 24.48 9.29 3.25
C ALA A 119 25.87 8.65 3.46
N GLN A 120 26.89 9.03 2.68
CA GLN A 120 28.27 8.58 2.88
C GLN A 120 28.84 9.05 4.23
N ALA A 121 28.61 10.31 4.62
CA ALA A 121 29.03 10.83 5.91
C ALA A 121 28.35 10.11 7.09
N VAL A 122 27.03 9.84 6.98
CA VAL A 122 26.28 9.03 7.96
C VAL A 122 26.84 7.61 8.05
N ALA A 123 27.09 6.96 6.91
CA ALA A 123 27.65 5.60 6.88
C ALA A 123 29.08 5.50 7.44
N ALA A 124 29.85 6.57 7.35
CA ALA A 124 31.21 6.68 7.90
C ALA A 124 31.24 7.18 9.36
N ASN A 125 30.07 7.31 10.03
CA ASN A 125 29.92 7.90 11.36
C ASN A 125 30.54 9.31 11.51
N ASN A 126 30.66 10.06 10.40
CA ASN A 126 31.15 11.44 10.42
C ASN A 126 29.98 12.41 10.69
N HIS A 127 29.54 12.43 11.95
CA HIS A 127 28.38 13.22 12.39
C HIS A 127 28.50 14.71 12.06
N MET A 128 29.70 15.31 12.20
CA MET A 128 29.90 16.73 11.88
C MET A 128 29.66 17.04 10.40
N CYS A 129 30.24 16.23 9.51
CA CYS A 129 30.05 16.38 8.06
C CYS A 129 28.59 16.09 7.67
N ALA A 130 27.98 15.05 8.24
CA ALA A 130 26.58 14.71 8.01
C ALA A 130 25.63 15.85 8.42
N HIS A 131 25.85 16.48 9.58
CA HIS A 131 25.01 17.61 10.04
C HIS A 131 25.12 18.84 9.13
N GLU A 132 26.31 19.22 8.68
CA GLU A 132 26.47 20.38 7.79
C GLU A 132 25.90 20.10 6.39
N LEU A 133 26.10 18.90 5.83
CA LEU A 133 25.46 18.48 4.58
C LEU A 133 23.93 18.46 4.71
N LEU A 134 23.39 17.91 5.81
CA LEU A 134 21.95 17.88 6.09
C LEU A 134 21.36 19.30 6.20
N LYS A 135 22.07 20.23 6.83
CA LYS A 135 21.69 21.65 6.92
C LYS A 135 21.66 22.33 5.54
N GLN A 136 22.62 22.02 4.66
CA GLN A 136 22.61 22.49 3.28
C GLN A 136 21.44 21.89 2.48
N ILE A 137 21.19 20.59 2.60
CA ILE A 137 20.03 19.93 1.98
C ILE A 137 18.72 20.60 2.44
N LYS A 138 18.52 20.77 3.75
CA LYS A 138 17.33 21.42 4.33
C LYS A 138 17.15 22.88 3.89
N LYS A 139 18.23 23.62 3.65
CA LYS A 139 18.19 25.00 3.15
C LYS A 139 17.66 25.09 1.70
N HIS A 140 17.88 24.06 0.90
CA HIS A 140 17.55 24.03 -0.54
C HIS A 140 16.35 23.11 -0.89
N ALA A 141 15.96 22.22 0.02
CA ALA A 141 14.74 21.43 -0.07
C ALA A 141 13.47 22.31 0.09
N SER A 142 12.36 21.87 -0.51
CA SER A 142 11.08 22.58 -0.43
C SER A 142 9.93 21.64 -0.78
N ALA A 143 8.83 21.68 -0.03
CA ALA A 143 7.62 20.90 -0.31
C ALA A 143 6.82 21.43 -1.52
N SER A 144 7.11 22.63 -2.02
CA SER A 144 6.49 23.26 -3.21
C SER A 144 7.50 23.60 -4.31
N GLY A 145 8.74 23.12 -4.16
CA GLY A 145 9.81 23.27 -5.16
C GLY A 145 9.63 22.36 -6.37
N ASP A 146 10.71 22.12 -7.12
CA ASP A 146 10.75 21.08 -8.15
C ASP A 146 10.80 19.65 -7.56
N ALA A 147 10.77 18.63 -8.44
CA ALA A 147 10.85 17.22 -8.08
C ALA A 147 12.02 16.88 -7.13
N THR A 148 13.20 17.46 -7.38
CA THR A 148 14.42 17.20 -6.60
C THR A 148 14.33 17.87 -5.24
N GLN A 149 13.78 19.08 -5.17
CA GLN A 149 13.58 19.80 -3.90
C GLN A 149 12.57 19.09 -2.98
N ARG A 150 11.48 18.53 -3.55
CA ARG A 150 10.45 17.79 -2.80
C ARG A 150 10.94 16.40 -2.36
N LEU A 151 11.71 15.72 -3.21
CA LEU A 151 12.41 14.48 -2.87
C LEU A 151 13.41 14.69 -1.73
N ALA A 152 14.23 15.75 -1.82
CA ALA A 152 15.22 16.10 -0.81
C ALA A 152 14.58 16.38 0.56
N GLN A 153 13.38 16.97 0.59
CA GLN A 153 12.61 17.19 1.82
C GLN A 153 12.25 15.86 2.51
N CYS A 154 11.87 14.82 1.75
CA CYS A 154 11.62 13.49 2.30
C CYS A 154 12.89 12.82 2.78
N PHE A 155 13.94 12.82 1.94
CA PHE A 155 15.19 12.12 2.24
C PHE A 155 15.95 12.76 3.41
N ALA A 156 15.88 14.09 3.58
CA ALA A 156 16.45 14.78 4.73
C ALA A 156 15.85 14.30 6.07
N LYS A 157 14.54 14.04 6.14
CA LYS A 157 13.89 13.48 7.34
C LYS A 157 14.43 12.09 7.66
N GLY A 158 14.56 11.23 6.65
CA GLY A 158 15.12 9.88 6.82
C GLY A 158 16.60 9.90 7.25
N LEU A 159 17.43 10.76 6.63
CA LEU A 159 18.83 10.91 6.98
C LEU A 159 19.02 11.46 8.39
N GLU A 160 18.19 12.43 8.81
CA GLU A 160 18.20 12.96 10.18
C GLU A 160 17.78 11.92 11.21
N ALA A 161 16.66 11.23 10.97
CA ALA A 161 16.17 10.18 11.87
C ALA A 161 17.18 9.02 12.01
N ARG A 162 17.90 8.70 10.94
CA ARG A 162 19.02 7.75 10.99
C ARG A 162 20.20 8.29 11.81
N LEU A 163 20.62 9.52 11.55
CA LEU A 163 21.77 10.16 12.21
C LEU A 163 21.56 10.31 13.73
N LEU A 164 20.31 10.49 14.15
CA LEU A 164 19.89 10.59 15.56
C LEU A 164 19.53 9.23 16.19
N GLY A 165 19.50 8.14 15.43
CA GLY A 165 19.07 6.82 15.92
C GLY A 165 17.57 6.72 16.25
N THR A 166 16.75 7.67 15.78
CA THR A 166 15.31 7.77 16.09
C THR A 166 14.40 7.13 15.03
N GLY A 167 14.96 6.51 13.99
CA GLY A 167 14.24 5.92 12.86
C GLY A 167 13.02 5.08 13.24
N SER A 168 13.21 4.01 14.04
CA SER A 168 12.12 3.15 14.51
C SER A 168 11.07 3.91 15.31
N HIS A 169 11.46 4.77 16.24
CA HIS A 169 10.50 5.53 17.06
C HIS A 169 9.65 6.48 16.22
N LEU A 170 10.28 7.22 15.30
CA LEU A 170 9.58 8.11 14.37
C LEU A 170 8.69 7.31 13.42
N TRP A 171 9.12 6.14 12.96
CA TRP A 171 8.31 5.25 12.15
C TRP A 171 7.06 4.77 12.90
N GLN A 172 7.20 4.33 14.16
CA GLN A 172 6.06 3.93 15.00
C GLN A 172 5.10 5.11 15.29
N LEU A 173 5.61 6.34 15.44
CA LEU A 173 4.78 7.54 15.54
C LEU A 173 4.00 7.81 14.24
N LEU A 174 4.63 7.72 13.07
CA LEU A 174 3.95 7.89 11.77
C LEU A 174 2.97 6.73 11.48
N ILE A 175 3.23 5.53 11.98
CA ILE A 175 2.26 4.41 12.01
C ILE A 175 1.13 4.67 13.02
N THR A 176 1.27 5.58 13.99
CA THR A 176 0.20 5.90 14.93
C THR A 176 -0.65 7.08 14.43
N GLU A 177 0.00 8.14 13.94
CA GLU A 177 -0.58 9.36 13.36
C GLU A 177 -1.02 9.17 11.90
N ARG A 178 -1.54 7.99 11.53
CA ARG A 178 -1.79 7.61 10.13
C ARG A 178 -2.69 8.62 9.41
N PRO A 179 -2.46 8.84 8.09
CA PRO A 179 -3.46 9.49 7.25
C PRO A 179 -4.82 8.80 7.40
N SER A 180 -5.89 9.58 7.44
CA SER A 180 -7.25 9.05 7.56
C SER A 180 -7.60 8.17 6.35
N VAL A 181 -8.64 7.34 6.48
CA VAL A 181 -9.10 6.52 5.34
C VAL A 181 -9.47 7.42 4.15
N MET A 182 -10.07 8.58 4.40
CA MET A 182 -10.36 9.57 3.36
C MET A 182 -9.08 10.06 2.67
N GLU A 183 -8.06 10.43 3.44
CA GLU A 183 -6.77 10.90 2.93
C GLU A 183 -6.06 9.82 2.10
N PHE A 184 -6.08 8.56 2.55
CA PHE A 184 -5.59 7.43 1.75
C PHE A 184 -6.35 7.30 0.43
N LEU A 185 -7.69 7.28 0.46
CA LEU A 185 -8.50 7.11 -0.76
C LEU A 185 -8.25 8.27 -1.75
N GLN A 186 -8.09 9.50 -1.25
CA GLN A 186 -7.75 10.68 -2.05
C GLN A 186 -6.36 10.60 -2.67
N ALA A 187 -5.32 10.28 -1.89
CA ALA A 187 -3.96 10.12 -2.38
C ALA A 187 -3.84 8.93 -3.37
N TYR A 188 -4.55 7.83 -3.12
CA TYR A 188 -4.61 6.66 -4.00
C TYR A 188 -5.31 6.99 -5.32
N LYS A 189 -6.46 7.67 -5.30
CA LYS A 189 -7.16 8.16 -6.51
C LYS A 189 -6.28 9.08 -7.33
N LEU A 190 -5.53 9.99 -6.69
CA LEU A 190 -4.56 10.86 -7.35
C LEU A 190 -3.41 10.07 -7.97
N TYR A 191 -2.82 9.13 -7.23
CA TYR A 191 -1.70 8.30 -7.72
C TYR A 191 -2.11 7.42 -8.91
N LEU A 192 -3.30 6.80 -8.86
CA LEU A 192 -3.86 6.06 -9.99
C LEU A 192 -4.06 6.93 -11.24
N ALA A 193 -4.42 8.20 -11.06
CA ALA A 193 -4.63 9.14 -12.15
C ALA A 193 -3.31 9.71 -12.71
N ALA A 194 -2.27 9.79 -11.88
CA ALA A 194 -0.94 10.25 -12.28
C ALA A 194 -0.10 9.15 -12.96
N GLY A 195 -0.20 7.90 -12.49
CA GLY A 195 0.71 6.82 -12.86
C GLY A 195 0.03 5.57 -13.44
N SER A 196 0.63 4.99 -14.49
CA SER A 196 0.15 3.76 -15.12
C SER A 196 0.38 2.49 -14.29
N PHE A 197 1.32 2.52 -13.33
CA PHE A 197 1.90 1.33 -12.71
C PHE A 197 0.89 0.34 -12.12
N ILE A 198 0.00 0.82 -11.24
CA ILE A 198 -1.02 -0.04 -10.63
C ILE A 198 -2.07 -0.47 -11.66
N LYS A 199 -2.46 0.42 -12.58
CA LYS A 199 -3.46 0.12 -13.60
C LYS A 199 -2.99 -0.97 -14.56
N VAL A 200 -1.73 -0.93 -15.00
CA VAL A 200 -1.13 -1.98 -15.83
C VAL A 200 -1.01 -3.29 -15.07
N ALA A 201 -0.58 -3.28 -13.80
CA ALA A 201 -0.48 -4.49 -12.99
C ALA A 201 -1.84 -5.18 -12.79
N VAL A 202 -2.89 -4.41 -12.47
CA VAL A 202 -4.26 -4.92 -12.35
C VAL A 202 -4.82 -5.37 -13.69
N THR A 203 -4.54 -4.65 -14.79
CA THR A 203 -4.98 -5.08 -16.13
C THR A 203 -4.27 -6.37 -16.56
N TYR A 204 -2.98 -6.52 -16.28
CA TYR A 204 -2.22 -7.75 -16.52
C TYR A 204 -2.80 -8.94 -15.74
N LEU A 205 -3.05 -8.77 -14.43
CA LEU A 205 -3.76 -9.75 -13.59
C LEU A 205 -5.10 -10.16 -14.23
N ILE A 206 -5.95 -9.19 -14.59
CA ILE A 206 -7.26 -9.46 -15.19
C ILE A 206 -7.12 -10.24 -16.50
N MET A 207 -6.24 -9.81 -17.42
CA MET A 207 -6.07 -10.47 -18.71
C MET A 207 -5.50 -11.89 -18.57
N ILE A 208 -4.59 -12.13 -17.63
CA ILE A 208 -4.07 -13.47 -17.34
C ILE A 208 -5.15 -14.38 -16.76
N VAL A 209 -5.95 -13.91 -15.80
CA VAL A 209 -7.06 -14.69 -15.22
C VAL A 209 -8.10 -15.01 -16.28
N MET A 210 -8.49 -14.03 -17.10
CA MET A 210 -9.44 -14.24 -18.20
C MET A 210 -8.92 -15.27 -19.21
N HIS A 211 -7.61 -15.24 -19.54
CA HIS A 211 -6.98 -16.25 -20.39
C HIS A 211 -6.94 -17.65 -19.76
N ALA A 212 -6.69 -17.75 -18.45
CA ALA A 212 -6.72 -19.01 -17.70
C ALA A 212 -8.14 -19.60 -17.57
N MET A 213 -9.17 -18.75 -17.66
CA MET A 213 -10.59 -19.10 -17.52
C MET A 213 -11.30 -19.45 -18.84
N ILE A 214 -10.59 -19.50 -19.97
CA ILE A 214 -11.18 -19.91 -21.27
C ILE A 214 -11.71 -21.35 -21.16
N GLY A 215 -13.02 -21.53 -21.41
CA GLY A 215 -13.68 -22.84 -21.32
C GLY A 215 -13.82 -23.40 -19.91
N LYS A 216 -13.66 -22.58 -18.86
CA LYS A 216 -13.74 -22.98 -17.44
C LYS A 216 -14.88 -22.28 -16.72
N SER A 217 -15.52 -22.97 -15.77
CA SER A 217 -16.69 -22.47 -15.03
C SER A 217 -16.41 -22.13 -13.56
N LYS A 218 -15.29 -22.58 -12.99
CA LYS A 218 -14.92 -22.36 -11.59
C LYS A 218 -13.54 -21.75 -11.47
N LEU A 219 -13.41 -20.70 -10.67
CA LEU A 219 -12.19 -19.96 -10.39
C LEU A 219 -11.96 -19.87 -8.89
N HIS A 220 -10.73 -20.13 -8.44
CA HIS A 220 -10.30 -19.86 -7.08
C HIS A 220 -9.05 -18.98 -7.10
N ILE A 221 -9.16 -17.77 -6.55
CA ILE A 221 -8.06 -16.82 -6.41
C ILE A 221 -7.54 -16.87 -4.99
N VAL A 222 -6.25 -17.11 -4.82
CA VAL A 222 -5.51 -16.95 -3.56
C VAL A 222 -4.74 -15.63 -3.65
N ASP A 223 -5.15 -14.63 -2.88
CA ASP A 223 -4.58 -13.28 -2.93
C ASP A 223 -3.74 -12.99 -1.69
N TYR A 224 -2.43 -12.84 -1.88
CA TYR A 224 -1.50 -12.46 -0.81
C TYR A 224 -1.56 -10.95 -0.63
N GLY A 225 -2.18 -10.48 0.45
CA GLY A 225 -2.28 -9.05 0.79
C GLY A 225 -3.25 -8.26 -0.09
N PRO A 226 -4.59 -8.49 0.01
CA PRO A 226 -5.58 -7.84 -0.85
C PRO A 226 -5.69 -6.31 -0.65
N ARG A 227 -5.05 -5.74 0.38
CA ARG A 227 -5.13 -4.33 0.81
C ARG A 227 -6.56 -3.85 0.98
N PHE A 228 -7.14 -3.21 -0.04
CA PHE A 228 -8.52 -2.71 -0.04
C PHE A 228 -9.45 -3.45 -1.04
N GLY A 229 -8.95 -4.48 -1.73
CA GLY A 229 -9.73 -5.30 -2.66
C GLY A 229 -10.11 -4.65 -4.00
N PHE A 230 -9.67 -3.42 -4.31
CA PHE A 230 -10.03 -2.72 -5.55
C PHE A 230 -9.68 -3.50 -6.83
N HIS A 231 -8.56 -4.23 -6.85
CA HIS A 231 -8.16 -5.06 -8.00
C HIS A 231 -9.06 -6.28 -8.17
N LEU A 232 -9.45 -6.92 -7.05
CA LEU A 232 -10.41 -8.01 -7.03
C LEU A 232 -11.79 -7.52 -7.49
N ALA A 233 -12.28 -6.38 -7.01
CA ALA A 233 -13.56 -5.81 -7.44
C ALA A 233 -13.60 -5.52 -8.96
N GLY A 234 -12.49 -5.01 -9.52
CA GLY A 234 -12.33 -4.84 -10.97
C GLY A 234 -12.36 -6.17 -11.73
N LEU A 235 -11.68 -7.20 -11.21
CA LEU A 235 -11.68 -8.54 -11.79
C LEU A 235 -13.07 -9.21 -11.75
N LEU A 236 -13.80 -9.12 -10.62
CA LEU A 236 -15.15 -9.67 -10.50
C LEU A 236 -16.11 -9.05 -11.53
N ARG A 237 -16.00 -7.74 -11.80
CA ARG A 237 -16.82 -7.07 -12.84
C ARG A 237 -16.55 -7.64 -14.23
N VAL A 238 -15.29 -7.83 -14.59
CA VAL A 238 -14.91 -8.38 -15.91
C VAL A 238 -15.31 -9.85 -16.05
N LEU A 239 -15.18 -10.64 -14.98
CA LEU A 239 -15.63 -12.04 -14.94
C LEU A 239 -17.15 -12.18 -15.07
N ALA A 240 -17.92 -11.25 -14.48
CA ALA A 240 -19.37 -11.24 -14.58
C ALA A 240 -19.86 -10.95 -16.01
N SER A 241 -19.14 -10.08 -16.75
CA SER A 241 -19.43 -9.74 -18.15
C SER A 241 -18.76 -10.66 -19.17
N ARG A 242 -18.24 -11.83 -18.76
CA ARG A 242 -17.50 -12.75 -19.62
C ARG A 242 -18.41 -13.48 -20.61
N GLU A 243 -17.94 -13.64 -21.85
CA GLU A 243 -18.58 -14.51 -22.85
C GLU A 243 -18.69 -15.97 -22.34
N GLY A 244 -19.84 -16.60 -22.58
CA GLY A 244 -20.16 -17.90 -21.97
C GLY A 244 -20.66 -17.82 -20.52
N GLY A 245 -20.76 -16.62 -19.94
CA GLY A 245 -21.41 -16.34 -18.67
C GLY A 245 -20.47 -16.29 -17.44
N PRO A 246 -21.00 -15.77 -16.31
CA PRO A 246 -20.26 -15.63 -15.06
C PRO A 246 -19.79 -16.99 -14.51
N PRO A 247 -18.51 -17.16 -14.18
CA PRO A 247 -18.03 -18.35 -13.47
C PRO A 247 -18.40 -18.30 -11.98
N GLU A 248 -18.38 -19.44 -11.31
CA GLU A 248 -18.29 -19.47 -9.84
C GLU A 248 -16.90 -18.97 -9.42
N VAL A 249 -16.85 -17.97 -8.54
CA VAL A 249 -15.60 -17.38 -8.06
C VAL A 249 -15.45 -17.55 -6.56
N LYS A 250 -14.34 -18.15 -6.15
CA LYS A 250 -13.88 -18.20 -4.77
C LYS A 250 -12.65 -17.31 -4.61
N VAL A 251 -12.62 -16.49 -3.56
CA VAL A 251 -11.43 -15.72 -3.17
C VAL A 251 -11.00 -16.16 -1.79
N THR A 252 -9.75 -16.59 -1.66
CA THR A 252 -9.06 -16.81 -0.38
C THR A 252 -8.04 -15.69 -0.19
N ALA A 253 -8.33 -14.78 0.73
CA ALA A 253 -7.47 -13.65 1.05
C ALA A 253 -6.54 -14.00 2.22
N ILE A 254 -5.23 -13.90 1.99
CA ILE A 254 -4.21 -14.07 3.03
C ILE A 254 -3.90 -12.68 3.58
N GLY A 255 -4.26 -12.46 4.85
CA GLY A 255 -4.08 -11.18 5.52
C GLY A 255 -2.63 -10.98 6.01
N CYS A 256 -2.09 -9.78 5.84
CA CYS A 256 -0.77 -9.45 6.37
C CYS A 256 -0.83 -9.30 7.89
N SER A 257 -0.51 -10.37 8.63
CA SER A 257 -0.53 -10.39 10.11
C SER A 257 0.30 -9.30 10.82
N ASN A 258 1.28 -8.70 10.12
CA ASN A 258 2.11 -7.60 10.61
C ASN A 258 1.42 -6.21 10.49
N LEU A 259 0.40 -6.06 9.64
CA LEU A 259 -0.37 -4.83 9.50
C LEU A 259 -1.51 -4.79 10.51
N ARG A 260 -1.20 -4.42 11.76
CA ARG A 260 -2.20 -3.97 12.77
C ARG A 260 -2.75 -2.57 12.42
N SER A 261 -2.91 -2.27 11.12
CA SER A 261 -2.53 -0.94 10.61
C SER A 261 -3.61 -0.17 9.86
N CYS A 262 -4.81 -0.71 9.67
CA CYS A 262 -5.95 0.08 9.21
C CYS A 262 -7.28 -0.53 9.68
N PRO A 263 -8.21 0.24 10.29
CA PRO A 263 -9.51 -0.28 10.71
C PRO A 263 -10.36 -0.88 9.57
N THR A 264 -10.14 -0.42 8.33
CA THR A 264 -10.86 -0.82 7.10
C THR A 264 -10.06 -1.78 6.19
N GLU A 265 -8.84 -2.18 6.57
CA GLU A 265 -8.12 -3.30 5.92
C GLU A 265 -8.38 -4.65 6.62
N ARG A 266 -9.38 -4.72 7.52
CA ARG A 266 -9.84 -6.01 8.03
C ARG A 266 -10.30 -6.84 6.84
N THR A 267 -9.70 -8.01 6.68
CA THR A 267 -9.97 -8.88 5.54
C THR A 267 -11.44 -9.34 5.50
N GLU A 268 -12.12 -9.35 6.65
CA GLU A 268 -13.57 -9.57 6.77
C GLU A 268 -14.40 -8.45 6.09
N ASP A 269 -14.05 -7.18 6.30
CA ASP A 269 -14.74 -6.03 5.68
C ASP A 269 -14.56 -6.03 4.16
N ILE A 270 -13.35 -6.34 3.69
CA ILE A 270 -13.05 -6.58 2.27
C ILE A 270 -13.93 -7.71 1.72
N GLY A 271 -14.06 -8.81 2.47
CA GLY A 271 -14.90 -9.95 2.13
C GLY A 271 -16.39 -9.59 1.97
N MET A 272 -16.93 -8.78 2.89
CA MET A 272 -18.30 -8.27 2.81
C MET A 272 -18.50 -7.38 1.57
N LEU A 273 -17.55 -6.49 1.28
CA LEU A 273 -17.60 -5.56 0.15
C LEU A 273 -17.44 -6.28 -1.20
N LEU A 274 -16.53 -7.24 -1.33
CA LEU A 274 -16.40 -8.08 -2.52
C LEU A 274 -17.66 -8.95 -2.72
N SER A 275 -18.25 -9.47 -1.65
CA SER A 275 -19.53 -10.19 -1.71
C SER A 275 -20.68 -9.31 -2.17
N LYS A 276 -20.69 -8.02 -1.78
CA LYS A 276 -21.63 -7.03 -2.29
C LYS A 276 -21.42 -6.76 -3.78
N CYS A 277 -20.16 -6.54 -4.20
CA CYS A 277 -19.80 -6.36 -5.61
C CYS A 277 -20.26 -7.55 -6.47
N ALA A 278 -19.96 -8.78 -6.05
CA ALA A 278 -20.37 -9.98 -6.76
C ALA A 278 -21.89 -10.11 -6.90
N ARG A 279 -22.67 -9.81 -5.85
CA ARG A 279 -24.14 -9.80 -5.92
C ARG A 279 -24.65 -8.76 -6.91
N GLU A 280 -24.12 -7.54 -6.89
CA GLU A 280 -24.53 -6.48 -7.83
C GLU A 280 -24.15 -6.80 -9.28
N PHE A 281 -23.07 -7.55 -9.51
CA PHE A 281 -22.67 -8.01 -10.84
C PHE A 281 -23.33 -9.35 -11.27
N GLY A 282 -24.14 -9.99 -10.42
CA GLY A 282 -24.76 -11.28 -10.73
C GLY A 282 -23.80 -12.48 -10.75
N LEU A 283 -22.67 -12.38 -10.05
CA LEU A 283 -21.58 -13.36 -10.03
C LEU A 283 -21.70 -14.31 -8.82
N PRO A 284 -21.76 -15.64 -9.00
CA PRO A 284 -21.73 -16.59 -7.89
C PRO A 284 -20.37 -16.51 -7.16
N PHE A 285 -20.39 -16.17 -5.86
CA PHE A 285 -19.18 -15.79 -5.15
C PHE A 285 -19.08 -16.37 -3.73
N LYS A 286 -17.86 -16.77 -3.34
CA LYS A 286 -17.48 -17.20 -1.99
C LYS A 286 -16.20 -16.50 -1.56
N PHE A 287 -16.13 -16.07 -0.31
CA PHE A 287 -14.94 -15.46 0.28
C PHE A 287 -14.44 -16.27 1.47
N HIS A 288 -13.11 -16.40 1.59
CA HIS A 288 -12.43 -16.99 2.72
C HIS A 288 -11.25 -16.09 3.13
N ALA A 289 -11.00 -15.98 4.43
CA ALA A 289 -9.95 -15.14 5.00
C ALA A 289 -9.01 -15.98 5.85
N ILE A 290 -7.70 -15.86 5.64
CA ILE A 290 -6.66 -16.57 6.39
C ILE A 290 -5.82 -15.53 7.14
N MET A 291 -6.00 -15.44 8.46
CA MET A 291 -5.34 -14.48 9.36
C MET A 291 -4.00 -15.00 9.92
N MET A 292 -3.27 -15.76 9.11
CA MET A 292 -1.98 -16.34 9.48
C MET A 292 -0.82 -15.61 8.81
N LYS A 293 0.40 -15.78 9.34
CA LYS A 293 1.62 -15.44 8.61
C LYS A 293 1.65 -16.16 7.26
N SER A 294 2.02 -15.46 6.19
CA SER A 294 2.05 -16.00 4.82
C SER A 294 2.91 -17.26 4.70
N GLU A 295 4.00 -17.32 5.47
CA GLU A 295 4.92 -18.45 5.59
C GLU A 295 4.25 -19.73 6.14
N LYS A 296 3.12 -19.59 6.84
CA LYS A 296 2.36 -20.71 7.44
C LYS A 296 1.18 -21.18 6.61
N VAL A 297 0.85 -20.50 5.50
CA VAL A 297 -0.32 -20.87 4.69
C VAL A 297 0.05 -21.99 3.73
N CYS A 298 -0.66 -23.11 3.84
CA CYS A 298 -0.46 -24.31 3.03
C CYS A 298 -1.71 -24.62 2.18
N ILE A 299 -1.64 -25.66 1.34
CA ILE A 299 -2.73 -26.04 0.41
C ILE A 299 -3.99 -26.51 1.18
N GLU A 300 -3.80 -27.13 2.35
CA GLU A 300 -4.86 -27.63 3.22
C GLU A 300 -5.75 -26.50 3.76
N ASP A 301 -5.19 -25.31 4.02
CA ASP A 301 -5.93 -24.14 4.47
C ASP A 301 -6.88 -23.60 3.39
N LEU A 302 -6.52 -23.79 2.12
CA LEU A 302 -7.20 -23.19 0.99
C LEU A 302 -8.56 -23.85 0.67
N LYS A 303 -8.82 -25.07 1.15
CA LYS A 303 -10.06 -25.83 0.89
C LYS A 303 -10.39 -25.96 -0.61
N THR A 304 -9.39 -26.32 -1.41
CA THR A 304 -9.49 -26.39 -2.88
C THR A 304 -10.42 -27.51 -3.36
N ASN A 305 -10.91 -27.38 -4.60
CA ASN A 305 -11.64 -28.42 -5.32
C ASN A 305 -10.88 -28.79 -6.59
N ASP A 306 -10.85 -30.08 -6.97
CA ASP A 306 -10.06 -30.56 -8.12
C ASP A 306 -10.53 -30.00 -9.49
N ASP A 307 -11.72 -29.39 -9.56
CA ASP A 307 -12.34 -28.87 -10.78
C ASP A 307 -12.27 -27.34 -10.94
N GLU A 308 -11.64 -26.63 -10.00
CA GLU A 308 -11.47 -25.17 -10.04
C GLU A 308 -10.13 -24.74 -10.66
N VAL A 309 -10.13 -23.61 -11.39
CA VAL A 309 -8.87 -22.99 -11.83
C VAL A 309 -8.27 -22.26 -10.63
N LEU A 310 -7.15 -22.75 -10.11
CA LEU A 310 -6.42 -22.13 -9.01
C LEU A 310 -5.44 -21.06 -9.54
N VAL A 311 -5.68 -19.81 -9.18
CA VAL A 311 -4.79 -18.68 -9.44
C VAL A 311 -4.22 -18.18 -8.11
N VAL A 312 -2.91 -18.09 -7.99
CA VAL A 312 -2.24 -17.40 -6.88
C VAL A 312 -1.79 -16.03 -7.35
N ASN A 313 -2.01 -14.98 -6.56
CA ASN A 313 -1.68 -13.60 -6.90
C ASN A 313 -0.84 -12.92 -5.80
N ASP A 314 0.32 -12.38 -6.18
CA ASP A 314 1.08 -11.39 -5.43
C ASP A 314 1.08 -10.06 -6.18
N LEU A 315 0.50 -9.02 -5.56
CA LEU A 315 0.44 -7.66 -6.10
C LEU A 315 1.29 -6.71 -5.25
N PHE A 316 2.60 -6.83 -5.35
CA PHE A 316 3.61 -6.04 -4.62
C PHE A 316 3.69 -6.30 -3.11
N ASN A 317 3.16 -7.41 -2.61
CA ASN A 317 3.13 -7.67 -1.16
C ASN A 317 4.33 -8.50 -0.70
N PHE A 318 5.01 -9.25 -1.58
CA PHE A 318 6.19 -10.04 -1.22
C PHE A 318 7.44 -9.22 -0.84
N SER A 319 7.45 -7.90 -1.09
CA SER A 319 8.46 -7.00 -0.49
C SER A 319 8.34 -6.90 1.02
N THR A 320 7.14 -7.15 1.59
CA THR A 320 6.90 -7.11 3.04
C THR A 320 7.35 -8.36 3.78
N LEU A 321 7.74 -9.42 3.06
CA LEU A 321 8.38 -10.60 3.63
C LEU A 321 9.81 -10.23 4.04
N MET A 322 10.19 -10.57 5.28
CA MET A 322 11.51 -10.26 5.85
C MET A 322 12.64 -10.80 4.97
N ASP A 323 13.76 -10.08 4.93
CA ASP A 323 14.96 -10.50 4.23
C ASP A 323 15.77 -11.58 4.98
N GLU A 324 16.65 -12.27 4.25
CA GLU A 324 17.54 -13.33 4.76
C GLU A 324 18.43 -12.85 5.92
N SER A 325 18.71 -11.54 6.02
CA SER A 325 19.62 -10.93 6.97
C SER A 325 19.23 -11.02 8.46
N VAL A 326 18.10 -11.63 8.80
CA VAL A 326 17.61 -11.73 10.20
C VAL A 326 17.82 -13.13 10.81
N PHE A 327 17.93 -14.19 9.99
CA PHE A 327 18.02 -15.57 10.50
C PHE A 327 19.00 -16.42 9.66
N PHE A 328 20.23 -16.57 10.13
CA PHE A 328 21.26 -17.38 9.44
C PHE A 328 20.94 -18.90 9.44
N ASP A 329 20.15 -19.38 10.41
CA ASP A 329 19.86 -20.81 10.61
C ASP A 329 18.47 -21.25 10.12
N HIS A 330 17.72 -20.38 9.43
CA HIS A 330 16.35 -20.66 8.98
C HIS A 330 16.13 -20.35 7.50
N PRO A 331 15.25 -21.09 6.80
CA PRO A 331 14.89 -20.78 5.42
C PRO A 331 14.29 -19.37 5.30
N SER A 332 14.62 -18.65 4.23
CA SER A 332 14.05 -17.33 3.94
C SER A 332 12.51 -17.37 3.93
N PRO A 333 11.81 -16.44 4.60
CA PRO A 333 10.34 -16.32 4.51
C PRO A 333 9.82 -16.27 3.07
N ARG A 334 10.57 -15.66 2.15
CA ARG A 334 10.27 -15.65 0.70
C ARG A 334 10.32 -17.05 0.11
N ASP A 335 11.37 -17.80 0.41
CA ASP A 335 11.57 -19.15 -0.11
C ASP A 335 10.54 -20.14 0.48
N ILE A 336 10.14 -19.96 1.75
CA ILE A 336 9.03 -20.72 2.37
C ILE A 336 7.71 -20.44 1.63
N VAL A 337 7.35 -19.17 1.43
CA VAL A 337 6.11 -18.79 0.72
C VAL A 337 6.11 -19.33 -0.71
N LEU A 338 7.22 -19.21 -1.44
CA LEU A 338 7.34 -19.76 -2.81
C LEU A 338 7.24 -21.29 -2.83
N ASN A 339 7.80 -21.99 -1.85
CA ASN A 339 7.66 -23.44 -1.73
C ASN A 339 6.21 -23.85 -1.42
N ASN A 340 5.52 -23.11 -0.55
CA ASN A 340 4.10 -23.34 -0.29
C ASN A 340 3.26 -23.14 -1.55
N ILE A 341 3.52 -22.07 -2.32
CA ILE A 341 2.85 -21.81 -3.62
C ILE A 341 3.16 -22.90 -4.65
N ARG A 342 4.39 -23.43 -4.68
CA ARG A 342 4.75 -24.58 -5.51
C ARG A 342 3.96 -25.83 -5.11
N ASN A 343 3.77 -26.06 -3.81
CA ASN A 343 2.97 -27.18 -3.28
C ASN A 343 1.46 -27.00 -3.51
N MET A 344 0.96 -25.76 -3.58
CA MET A 344 -0.42 -25.45 -3.99
C MET A 344 -0.70 -25.82 -5.46
N ARG A 345 0.34 -26.01 -6.28
CA ARG A 345 0.26 -26.36 -7.71
C ARG A 345 -0.76 -25.52 -8.52
N PRO A 346 -0.70 -24.18 -8.46
CA PRO A 346 -1.66 -23.32 -9.16
C PRO A 346 -1.57 -23.49 -10.68
N ASN A 347 -2.72 -23.32 -11.35
CA ASN A 347 -2.78 -23.24 -12.82
C ASN A 347 -2.03 -22.00 -13.33
N VAL A 348 -2.03 -20.90 -12.56
CA VAL A 348 -1.15 -19.75 -12.75
C VAL A 348 -0.81 -19.11 -11.39
N PHE A 349 0.47 -18.94 -11.08
CA PHE A 349 0.94 -17.96 -10.09
C PHE A 349 1.33 -16.67 -10.82
N ILE A 350 0.74 -15.55 -10.41
CA ILE A 350 0.94 -14.20 -10.96
C ILE A 350 1.74 -13.41 -9.93
N GLN A 351 2.92 -12.92 -10.33
CA GLN A 351 3.80 -12.15 -9.45
C GLN A 351 4.04 -10.75 -10.03
N SER A 352 3.74 -9.73 -9.23
CA SER A 352 4.00 -8.32 -9.54
C SER A 352 4.89 -7.71 -8.47
N ILE A 353 6.10 -7.25 -8.84
CA ILE A 353 7.12 -6.80 -7.89
C ILE A 353 7.56 -5.36 -8.14
N VAL A 354 8.02 -4.69 -7.07
CA VAL A 354 8.68 -3.39 -7.13
C VAL A 354 10.18 -3.62 -7.41
N ASN A 355 10.68 -3.09 -8.52
CA ASN A 355 12.00 -3.43 -9.06
C ASN A 355 13.10 -2.46 -8.58
N TYR A 356 13.45 -2.53 -7.30
CA TYR A 356 14.76 -2.07 -6.83
C TYR A 356 15.30 -3.05 -5.79
N SER A 357 16.56 -2.87 -5.37
CA SER A 357 17.20 -3.76 -4.40
C SER A 357 17.36 -3.06 -3.06
N CYS A 358 16.76 -3.64 -2.04
CA CYS A 358 17.13 -3.44 -0.65
C CYS A 358 18.48 -4.15 -0.42
N GLY A 359 19.58 -3.45 -0.69
CA GLY A 359 20.92 -4.04 -0.60
C GLY A 359 21.36 -4.29 0.85
N SER A 360 22.29 -5.22 1.05
CA SER A 360 22.83 -5.67 2.35
C SER A 360 23.56 -4.62 3.19
N SER A 361 23.58 -3.36 2.76
CA SER A 361 24.13 -2.23 3.53
C SER A 361 23.28 -0.99 3.34
N PHE A 362 23.31 -0.10 4.35
CA PHE A 362 22.62 1.19 4.31
C PHE A 362 22.91 1.98 3.03
N LEU A 363 24.17 2.07 2.58
CA LEU A 363 24.51 2.81 1.35
C LEU A 363 23.93 2.17 0.08
N SER A 364 23.90 0.84 0.01
CA SER A 364 23.29 0.14 -1.12
C SER A 364 21.78 0.35 -1.15
N ARG A 365 21.11 0.22 0.01
CA ARG A 365 19.67 0.49 0.18
C ARG A 365 19.32 1.96 -0.11
N PHE A 366 20.08 2.91 0.41
CA PHE A 366 19.91 4.35 0.16
C PHE A 366 20.02 4.68 -1.33
N ARG A 367 21.02 4.12 -2.04
CA ARG A 367 21.16 4.32 -3.49
C ARG A 367 20.00 3.74 -4.28
N GLY A 368 19.52 2.54 -3.90
CA GLY A 368 18.34 1.90 -4.50
C GLY A 368 17.08 2.74 -4.30
N ALA A 369 16.82 3.17 -3.06
CA ALA A 369 15.71 4.04 -2.71
C ALA A 369 15.79 5.40 -3.43
N LEU A 370 16.96 6.06 -3.44
CA LEU A 370 17.16 7.33 -4.13
C LEU A 370 16.80 7.23 -5.62
N PHE A 371 17.29 6.20 -6.30
CA PHE A 371 16.98 5.95 -7.71
C PHE A 371 15.48 5.72 -7.94
N TYR A 372 14.84 4.87 -7.13
CA TYR A 372 13.41 4.57 -7.23
C TYR A 372 12.53 5.82 -6.96
N TYR A 373 12.77 6.52 -5.86
CA TYR A 373 11.99 7.71 -5.50
C TYR A 373 12.29 8.91 -6.40
N THR A 374 13.51 9.07 -6.96
CA THR A 374 13.75 10.09 -8.00
C THR A 374 12.81 9.87 -9.19
N ALA A 375 12.71 8.66 -9.72
CA ALA A 375 11.84 8.38 -10.86
C ALA A 375 10.35 8.57 -10.54
N LEU A 376 9.90 8.26 -9.30
CA LEU A 376 8.54 8.56 -8.86
C LEU A 376 8.28 10.07 -8.74
N PHE A 377 9.16 10.84 -8.11
CA PHE A 377 8.95 12.29 -7.92
C PHE A 377 9.03 13.06 -9.25
N ASP A 378 9.87 12.61 -10.18
CA ASP A 378 9.95 13.10 -11.56
C ASP A 378 8.64 12.83 -12.33
N MET A 379 8.15 11.59 -12.28
CA MET A 379 6.83 11.22 -12.83
C MET A 379 5.70 12.07 -12.28
N LEU A 380 5.66 12.31 -10.96
CA LEU A 380 4.63 13.16 -10.36
C LEU A 380 4.78 14.63 -10.78
N ASP A 381 6.00 15.16 -11.03
CA ASP A 381 6.18 16.55 -11.51
C ASP A 381 5.72 16.71 -12.96
N ALA A 382 5.85 15.66 -13.78
CA ALA A 382 5.37 15.63 -15.16
C ALA A 382 3.85 15.39 -15.30
N THR A 383 3.19 14.82 -14.29
CA THR A 383 1.78 14.36 -14.39
C THR A 383 0.80 15.02 -13.42
N ILE A 384 1.27 15.62 -12.32
CA ILE A 384 0.44 16.32 -11.34
C ILE A 384 0.80 17.81 -11.32
N PRO A 385 -0.17 18.74 -11.33
CA PRO A 385 0.09 20.17 -11.18
C PRO A 385 0.80 20.51 -9.86
N ARG A 386 1.63 21.54 -9.85
CA ARG A 386 2.40 21.92 -8.64
C ARG A 386 1.52 22.47 -7.52
N GLU A 387 0.44 23.17 -7.85
CA GLU A 387 -0.52 23.68 -6.84
C GLU A 387 -1.61 22.68 -6.43
N ASN A 388 -1.53 21.40 -6.83
CA ASN A 388 -2.50 20.39 -6.41
C ASN A 388 -2.41 20.13 -4.89
N GLN A 389 -3.49 20.40 -4.16
CA GLN A 389 -3.53 20.32 -2.69
C GLN A 389 -3.22 18.92 -2.15
N LEU A 390 -3.62 17.86 -2.86
CA LEU A 390 -3.39 16.46 -2.47
C LEU A 390 -1.96 15.99 -2.78
N ARG A 391 -1.15 16.79 -3.48
CA ARG A 391 0.24 16.46 -3.83
C ARG A 391 1.12 16.30 -2.58
N VAL A 392 1.02 17.22 -1.62
CA VAL A 392 1.82 17.18 -0.39
C VAL A 392 1.48 15.93 0.43
N LEU A 393 0.18 15.58 0.51
CA LEU A 393 -0.29 14.36 1.15
C LEU A 393 0.32 13.10 0.50
N LEU A 394 0.26 13.00 -0.84
CA LEU A 394 0.85 11.88 -1.59
C LEU A 394 2.38 11.81 -1.45
N GLU A 395 3.08 12.90 -1.70
CA GLU A 395 4.55 12.93 -1.75
C GLU A 395 5.18 12.87 -0.35
N GLN A 396 4.64 13.56 0.66
CA GLN A 396 5.21 13.57 2.01
C GLN A 396 4.60 12.49 2.92
N GLY A 397 3.27 12.34 2.90
CA GLY A 397 2.52 11.45 3.82
C GLY A 397 2.44 9.99 3.39
N PHE A 398 2.75 9.66 2.14
CA PHE A 398 2.85 8.27 1.66
C PHE A 398 4.24 7.94 1.13
N LEU A 399 4.70 8.60 0.05
CA LEU A 399 6.02 8.31 -0.51
C LEU A 399 7.16 8.69 0.45
N GLY A 400 7.04 9.82 1.12
CA GLY A 400 7.99 10.28 2.13
C GLY A 400 8.07 9.38 3.36
N HIS A 401 6.95 8.75 3.76
CA HIS A 401 6.90 7.77 4.85
C HIS A 401 7.64 6.48 4.47
N GLY A 402 7.40 5.95 3.25
CA GLY A 402 8.18 4.82 2.74
C GLY A 402 9.67 5.11 2.58
N ALA A 403 10.03 6.30 2.09
CA ALA A 403 11.42 6.74 1.98
C ALA A 403 12.09 6.86 3.36
N LEU A 404 11.39 7.41 4.36
CA LEU A 404 11.88 7.48 5.75
C LEU A 404 12.13 6.08 6.31
N ASN A 405 11.19 5.14 6.12
CA ASN A 405 11.36 3.76 6.56
C ASN A 405 12.59 3.11 5.92
N ALA A 406 12.72 3.18 4.59
CA ALA A 406 13.85 2.62 3.84
C ALA A 406 15.22 3.22 4.22
N ILE A 407 15.27 4.49 4.66
CA ILE A 407 16.53 5.17 5.03
C ILE A 407 16.87 4.95 6.51
N ALA A 408 15.89 5.09 7.41
CA ALA A 408 16.12 5.22 8.84
C ALA A 408 15.85 3.94 9.66
N CYS A 409 15.03 3.01 9.17
CA CYS A 409 14.71 1.78 9.89
C CYS A 409 15.66 0.63 9.50
N GLU A 410 15.72 -0.38 10.38
CA GLU A 410 16.48 -1.63 10.23
C GLU A 410 15.67 -2.78 10.85
N GLY A 411 16.04 -4.02 10.53
CA GLY A 411 15.45 -5.21 11.15
C GLY A 411 13.93 -5.26 11.00
N VAL A 412 13.21 -5.56 12.08
CA VAL A 412 11.74 -5.75 12.06
C VAL A 412 10.93 -4.48 11.82
N ASP A 413 11.52 -3.28 11.98
CA ASP A 413 10.84 -2.02 11.66
C ASP A 413 10.97 -1.65 10.18
N LEU A 414 11.92 -2.24 9.44
CA LEU A 414 12.03 -2.07 7.99
C LEU A 414 10.87 -2.85 7.33
N MET A 415 9.94 -2.14 6.71
CA MET A 415 8.72 -2.75 6.16
C MET A 415 8.94 -3.38 4.80
N ASP A 416 9.62 -2.66 3.91
CA ASP A 416 9.79 -3.05 2.51
C ASP A 416 11.22 -3.47 2.21
N HIS A 417 11.33 -4.71 1.73
CA HIS A 417 12.57 -5.37 1.32
C HIS A 417 12.48 -5.78 -0.17
N PRO A 418 12.33 -4.84 -1.11
CA PRO A 418 12.20 -5.17 -2.52
C PRO A 418 13.50 -5.78 -3.07
N GLU A 419 13.31 -6.67 -4.03
CA GLU A 419 14.36 -7.28 -4.83
C GLU A 419 14.10 -7.03 -6.32
N LYS A 420 15.16 -7.01 -7.13
CA LYS A 420 15.03 -6.88 -8.58
C LYS A 420 14.40 -8.13 -9.18
N TYR A 421 13.70 -8.00 -10.32
CA TYR A 421 13.06 -9.15 -10.99
C TYR A 421 14.04 -10.29 -11.32
N LYS A 422 15.33 -9.99 -11.56
CA LYS A 422 16.37 -11.01 -11.78
C LYS A 422 16.71 -11.84 -10.53
N GLN A 423 16.49 -11.31 -9.33
CA GLN A 423 16.62 -12.06 -8.07
C GLN A 423 15.38 -12.95 -7.88
N TRP A 424 14.18 -12.39 -8.06
CA TRP A 424 12.92 -13.15 -8.06
C TRP A 424 12.90 -14.29 -9.09
N GLN A 425 13.45 -14.09 -10.30
CA GLN A 425 13.65 -15.14 -11.29
C GLN A 425 14.34 -16.36 -10.70
N VAL A 426 15.48 -16.14 -10.02
CA VAL A 426 16.29 -17.22 -9.41
C VAL A 426 15.58 -17.84 -8.23
N ARG A 427 14.90 -17.06 -7.37
CA ARG A 427 14.09 -17.59 -6.26
C ARG A 427 12.98 -18.50 -6.74
N ASN A 428 12.18 -18.04 -7.72
CA ASN A 428 11.06 -18.80 -8.27
C ASN A 428 11.56 -20.11 -8.91
N GLN A 429 12.62 -20.05 -9.72
CA GLN A 429 13.24 -21.23 -10.31
C GLN A 429 13.78 -22.20 -9.24
N ARG A 430 14.44 -21.70 -8.19
CA ARG A 430 14.94 -22.53 -7.07
C ARG A 430 13.81 -23.20 -6.31
N ALA A 431 12.66 -22.54 -6.13
CA ALA A 431 11.47 -23.13 -5.55
C ALA A 431 10.81 -24.22 -6.44
N GLY A 432 11.26 -24.39 -7.69
CA GLY A 432 10.66 -25.27 -8.69
C GLY A 432 9.39 -24.70 -9.29
N LEU A 433 9.34 -23.37 -9.46
CA LEU A 433 8.33 -22.70 -10.26
C LEU A 433 8.91 -22.43 -11.66
N ARG A 434 8.23 -22.95 -12.68
CA ARG A 434 8.60 -22.73 -14.10
C ARG A 434 7.85 -21.51 -14.63
N GLN A 435 8.60 -20.58 -15.22
CA GLN A 435 8.03 -19.36 -15.82
C GLN A 435 7.17 -19.72 -17.03
N LEU A 436 6.02 -19.04 -17.18
CA LEU A 436 5.18 -19.11 -18.36
C LEU A 436 5.58 -18.05 -19.39
N PRO A 437 5.45 -18.33 -20.71
CA PRO A 437 5.68 -17.32 -21.73
C PRO A 437 4.68 -16.16 -21.65
N LEU A 438 5.15 -14.94 -21.88
CA LEU A 438 4.29 -13.78 -22.06
C LEU A 438 3.37 -14.00 -23.27
N LYS A 439 2.11 -13.57 -23.13
CA LYS A 439 1.11 -13.65 -24.20
C LYS A 439 1.24 -12.39 -25.07
N PRO A 440 1.62 -12.49 -26.37
CA PRO A 440 1.90 -11.30 -27.18
C PRO A 440 0.71 -10.33 -27.30
N HIS A 441 -0.53 -10.85 -27.32
CA HIS A 441 -1.74 -10.03 -27.35
C HIS A 441 -1.93 -9.20 -26.04
N ILE A 442 -1.61 -9.77 -24.87
CA ILE A 442 -1.67 -9.06 -23.58
C ILE A 442 -0.61 -7.95 -23.55
N VAL A 443 0.61 -8.25 -23.99
CA VAL A 443 1.69 -7.24 -24.00
C VAL A 443 1.37 -6.10 -24.98
N LYS A 444 0.83 -6.43 -26.17
CA LYS A 444 0.39 -5.43 -27.15
C LYS A 444 -0.70 -4.53 -26.58
N GLU A 445 -1.76 -5.11 -26.03
CA GLU A 445 -2.89 -4.39 -25.41
C GLU A 445 -2.42 -3.42 -24.30
N LEU A 446 -1.50 -3.87 -23.44
CA LEU A 446 -0.94 -3.03 -22.37
C LEU A 446 -0.06 -1.90 -22.90
N LYS A 447 0.78 -2.17 -23.91
CA LYS A 447 1.58 -1.13 -24.61
C LYS A 447 0.68 -0.07 -25.26
N GLU A 448 -0.39 -0.51 -25.93
CA GLU A 448 -1.35 0.39 -26.60
C GLU A 448 -2.14 1.21 -25.58
N LYS A 449 -2.65 0.60 -24.51
CA LYS A 449 -3.33 1.30 -23.40
C LYS A 449 -2.44 2.33 -22.72
N VAL A 450 -1.16 2.03 -22.48
CA VAL A 450 -0.22 3.01 -21.89
C VAL A 450 0.03 4.17 -22.85
N LYS A 451 0.34 3.87 -24.12
CA LYS A 451 0.62 4.88 -25.17
C LYS A 451 -0.56 5.82 -25.44
N GLN A 452 -1.80 5.35 -25.32
CA GLN A 452 -3.00 6.16 -25.55
C GLN A 452 -3.39 7.01 -24.32
N ASN A 453 -3.21 6.47 -23.11
CA ASN A 453 -3.85 7.03 -21.91
C ASN A 453 -2.88 7.73 -20.93
N TYR A 454 -1.56 7.60 -21.09
CA TYR A 454 -0.59 8.14 -20.13
C TYR A 454 0.50 8.99 -20.80
N HIS A 455 1.40 9.57 -20.01
CA HIS A 455 2.53 10.36 -20.49
C HIS A 455 3.50 9.53 -21.34
N ASN A 456 4.13 10.14 -22.34
CA ASN A 456 5.00 9.45 -23.30
C ASN A 456 6.28 8.83 -22.69
N GLU A 457 6.64 9.24 -21.47
CA GLU A 457 7.81 8.73 -20.74
C GLU A 457 7.53 7.46 -19.92
N PHE A 458 6.26 7.02 -19.84
CA PHE A 458 5.95 5.69 -19.32
C PHE A 458 6.43 4.62 -20.31
N LEU A 459 7.21 3.67 -19.81
CA LEU A 459 7.77 2.57 -20.57
C LEU A 459 7.04 1.27 -20.23
N ILE A 460 6.64 0.52 -21.26
CA ILE A 460 6.31 -0.91 -21.17
C ILE A 460 7.28 -1.68 -22.06
N SER A 461 8.08 -2.55 -21.46
CA SER A 461 9.12 -3.34 -22.13
C SER A 461 9.10 -4.81 -21.69
N GLU A 462 9.95 -5.63 -22.30
CA GLU A 462 10.03 -7.08 -22.05
C GLU A 462 11.51 -7.45 -21.81
N ASP A 463 11.79 -8.26 -20.77
CA ASP A 463 13.09 -8.96 -20.61
C ASP A 463 12.81 -10.43 -20.28
N GLY A 464 13.24 -11.34 -21.14
CA GLY A 464 12.86 -12.75 -21.08
C GLY A 464 11.33 -12.91 -21.13
N GLN A 465 10.74 -13.44 -20.05
CA GLN A 465 9.29 -13.55 -19.88
C GLN A 465 8.75 -12.63 -18.77
N TRP A 466 9.45 -11.52 -18.48
CA TRP A 466 8.96 -10.44 -17.63
C TRP A 466 8.39 -9.29 -18.45
N LEU A 467 7.18 -8.86 -18.10
CA LEU A 467 6.63 -7.58 -18.51
C LEU A 467 7.16 -6.51 -17.55
N LEU A 468 7.90 -5.53 -18.07
CA LEU A 468 8.56 -4.48 -17.30
C LEU A 468 7.84 -3.14 -17.47
N GLN A 469 7.65 -2.41 -16.37
CA GLN A 469 7.15 -1.04 -16.37
C GLN A 469 8.20 -0.06 -15.89
N GLY A 470 8.23 1.14 -16.47
CA GLY A 470 9.19 2.16 -16.10
C GLY A 470 8.79 3.59 -16.41
N TRP A 471 9.69 4.50 -16.04
CA TRP A 471 9.61 5.94 -16.28
C TRP A 471 10.99 6.45 -16.73
N THR A 472 11.05 7.28 -17.77
CA THR A 472 12.30 7.86 -18.32
C THR A 472 13.43 6.84 -18.54
N GLY A 473 13.07 5.62 -18.96
CA GLY A 473 14.01 4.50 -19.18
C GLY A 473 14.36 3.66 -17.94
N HIS A 474 13.94 4.07 -16.75
CA HIS A 474 14.16 3.37 -15.49
C HIS A 474 13.04 2.35 -15.23
N VAL A 475 13.38 1.06 -15.10
CA VAL A 475 12.39 0.00 -14.78
C VAL A 475 12.09 -0.01 -13.29
N LEU A 476 10.84 0.29 -12.93
CA LEU A 476 10.37 0.45 -11.55
C LEU A 476 9.48 -0.71 -11.06
N PHE A 477 8.82 -1.42 -11.97
CA PHE A 477 7.96 -2.57 -11.63
C PHE A 477 8.13 -3.68 -12.67
N ALA A 478 7.87 -4.93 -12.27
CA ALA A 478 7.96 -6.08 -13.15
C ALA A 478 6.85 -7.10 -12.84
N HIS A 479 6.34 -7.76 -13.88
CA HIS A 479 5.27 -8.74 -13.80
C HIS A 479 5.65 -10.03 -14.53
N SER A 480 5.35 -11.17 -13.94
CA SER A 480 5.57 -12.48 -14.54
C SER A 480 4.50 -13.48 -14.12
N THR A 481 4.44 -14.59 -14.83
CA THR A 481 3.55 -15.71 -14.52
C THR A 481 4.30 -17.03 -14.48
N TRP A 482 3.85 -17.93 -13.63
CA TRP A 482 4.56 -19.15 -13.23
C TRP A 482 3.59 -20.30 -13.02
N VAL A 483 4.10 -21.53 -13.06
CA VAL A 483 3.41 -22.76 -12.63
C VAL A 483 4.36 -23.62 -11.81
N ALA A 484 3.82 -24.50 -10.97
CA ALA A 484 4.63 -25.55 -10.35
C ALA A 484 5.25 -26.44 -11.43
N GLU A 485 6.54 -26.72 -11.31
CA GLU A 485 7.23 -27.67 -12.17
C GLU A 485 6.93 -29.10 -11.72
N ASP A 486 6.48 -29.92 -12.66
CA ASP A 486 6.29 -31.35 -12.45
C ASP A 486 7.62 -31.99 -12.11
N VAL A 487 7.68 -32.65 -10.95
CA VAL A 487 8.80 -33.55 -10.65
C VAL A 487 8.66 -34.72 -11.63
N PRO A 488 9.63 -34.99 -12.52
CA PRO A 488 9.56 -36.13 -13.40
C PRO A 488 9.46 -37.40 -12.56
N SER A 489 8.48 -38.25 -12.87
CA SER A 489 8.32 -39.57 -12.26
C SER A 489 9.62 -40.35 -12.44
N LYS A 490 10.24 -40.73 -11.32
CA LYS A 490 11.41 -41.62 -11.29
C LYS A 490 11.00 -43.08 -11.41
#